data_AF-A0A1H7G7I2-F1
#
_entry.id   AF-A0A1H7G7I2-F1
#
_cell.length_a   1.000
_cell.length_b   1.000
_cell.length_c   1.000
_cell.angle_alpha   90.00
_cell.angle_beta   90.00
_cell.angle_gamma   90.00
#
_symmetry.space_group_name_H-M   'P 1'
#
loop_
_entity.id
_entity.type
_entity.pdbx_description
1 polymer ?
#
loop_
_entity_poly.entity_id
_entity_poly.type
_entity_poly.pdbx_seq_one_letter_code
_entity_poly.pdbx_strand_id
1 'polypeptide(L)'
;MNPSADVIAESRPHAHSQGRSQASYLLRFESLFHSGRGLSFPCDAQGHVALDQLSEQARENYLFARAVVGHEYATPMVQRCFD
;
A
#
# COMPACT_ATOMS: atom_id res chain seq x y z
N MET A 1 61.26 -15.19 12.03
CA MET A 1 60.95 -14.89 10.61
C MET A 1 59.58 -15.47 10.25
N ASN A 2 58.61 -14.60 9.99
CA ASN A 2 57.56 -14.75 8.99
C ASN A 2 57.10 -13.32 8.65
N PRO A 3 57.40 -12.80 7.45
CA PRO A 3 57.05 -11.44 7.01
C PRO A 3 55.75 -11.40 6.17
N SER A 4 55.29 -10.16 5.92
CA SER A 4 54.12 -9.70 5.12
C SER A 4 52.79 -9.70 5.88
N ALA A 5 52.22 -8.57 6.32
CA ALA A 5 51.88 -7.29 5.68
C ALA A 5 50.85 -7.41 4.55
N ASP A 6 49.61 -6.97 4.82
CA ASP A 6 48.94 -5.80 4.21
C ASP A 6 47.41 -6.01 4.09
N VAL A 7 46.67 -5.08 4.73
CA VAL A 7 45.44 -4.36 4.34
C VAL A 7 44.45 -5.07 3.38
N ILE A 8 43.15 -5.12 3.69
CA ILE A 8 42.10 -4.28 3.06
C ILE A 8 40.84 -4.22 3.95
N ALA A 9 40.29 -3.00 4.03
CA ALA A 9 39.01 -2.65 4.62
C ALA A 9 37.81 -3.01 3.73
N GLU A 10 36.74 -3.55 4.31
CA GLU A 10 35.35 -3.36 3.88
C GLU A 10 34.52 -3.19 5.17
N SER A 11 34.04 -1.99 5.53
CA SER A 11 32.98 -1.21 4.89
C SER A 11 31.71 -2.03 4.64
N ARG A 12 30.76 -2.01 5.59
CA ARG A 12 29.40 -1.43 5.44
C ARG A 12 28.44 -1.96 6.51
N PRO A 13 27.49 -1.13 6.99
CA PRO A 13 26.45 -1.59 7.87
C PRO A 13 25.65 -2.69 7.16
N HIS A 14 25.33 -3.77 7.88
CA HIS A 14 24.22 -4.62 7.48
C HIS A 14 22.95 -3.77 7.62
N ALA A 15 22.70 -2.94 6.60
CA ALA A 15 21.38 -2.49 6.26
C ALA A 15 20.57 -3.77 6.17
N HIS A 16 19.62 -3.92 7.09
CA HIS A 16 18.60 -4.93 6.98
C HIS A 16 17.84 -4.62 5.69
N SER A 17 18.32 -5.18 4.59
CA SER A 17 17.61 -5.34 3.33
C SER A 17 16.50 -6.35 3.55
N GLN A 18 15.63 -6.09 4.53
CA GLN A 18 14.30 -6.65 4.46
C GLN A 18 13.62 -5.85 3.36
N GLY A 19 13.73 -6.36 2.14
CA GLY A 19 12.65 -6.27 1.18
C GLY A 19 11.42 -6.92 1.83
N ARG A 20 10.81 -6.24 2.80
CA ARG A 20 9.40 -6.35 3.01
C ARG A 20 8.85 -5.82 1.71
N SER A 21 8.49 -6.72 0.80
CA SER A 21 7.40 -6.45 -0.11
C SER A 21 6.30 -5.92 0.79
N GLN A 22 6.21 -4.59 0.93
CA GLN A 22 5.17 -3.99 1.73
C GLN A 22 3.93 -4.39 0.97
N ALA A 23 3.23 -5.41 1.46
CA ALA A 23 1.99 -5.83 0.86
C ALA A 23 1.13 -4.57 0.82
N SER A 24 0.95 -4.01 -0.37
CA SER A 24 0.17 -2.80 -0.54
C SER A 24 -1.27 -3.21 -0.33
N TYR A 25 -1.88 -2.72 0.75
CA TYR A 25 -3.29 -2.94 0.98
C TYR A 25 -4.08 -1.90 0.21
N LEU A 26 -5.16 -2.34 -0.41
CA LEU A 26 -6.09 -1.49 -1.15
C LEU A 26 -7.46 -1.63 -0.53
N LEU A 27 -8.08 -0.50 -0.20
CA LEU A 27 -9.46 -0.46 0.21
C LEU A 27 -10.31 -0.35 -1.05
N ARG A 28 -11.04 -1.42 -1.38
CA ARG A 28 -11.85 -1.49 -2.59
C ARG A 28 -13.32 -1.26 -2.30
N PHE A 29 -13.90 -0.32 -3.04
CA PHE A 29 -15.33 -0.05 -3.13
C PHE A 29 -15.85 -0.69 -4.42
N GLU A 30 -16.48 -1.85 -4.33
CA GLU A 30 -17.08 -2.52 -5.48
C GLU A 30 -18.43 -1.92 -5.82
N SER A 31 -18.71 -1.66 -7.10
CA SER A 31 -20.02 -1.15 -7.53
C SER A 31 -21.07 -2.25 -7.40
N LEU A 32 -22.21 -1.92 -6.79
CA LEU A 32 -23.33 -2.86 -6.63
C LEU A 32 -24.05 -3.15 -7.96
N PHE A 33 -24.02 -2.19 -8.89
CA PHE A 33 -24.72 -2.28 -10.16
C PHE A 33 -23.85 -2.83 -11.30
N HIS A 34 -22.53 -2.69 -11.19
CA HIS A 34 -21.58 -3.08 -12.24
C HIS A 34 -20.45 -3.93 -11.66
N SER A 35 -20.67 -5.24 -11.62
CA SER A 35 -19.63 -6.19 -11.21
C SER A 35 -18.33 -5.97 -11.99
N GLY A 36 -17.22 -5.85 -11.26
CA GLY A 36 -15.89 -5.59 -11.82
C GLY A 36 -15.48 -4.12 -11.89
N ARG A 37 -16.41 -3.17 -11.73
CA ARG A 37 -16.08 -1.76 -11.54
C ARG A 37 -16.01 -1.42 -10.06
N GLY A 38 -15.09 -0.54 -9.71
CA GLY A 38 -14.92 -0.10 -8.34
C GLY A 38 -13.80 0.91 -8.21
N LEU A 39 -13.78 1.59 -7.06
CA LEU A 39 -12.70 2.49 -6.70
C LEU A 39 -11.80 1.78 -5.69
N SER A 40 -10.49 1.83 -5.92
CA SER A 40 -9.50 1.24 -5.03
C SER A 40 -8.58 2.33 -4.52
N PHE A 41 -8.39 2.40 -3.21
CA PHE A 41 -7.55 3.40 -2.56
C PHE A 41 -6.44 2.73 -1.77
N PRO A 42 -5.21 3.27 -1.76
CA PRO A 42 -4.15 2.78 -0.89
C PRO A 42 -4.57 2.90 0.58
N CYS A 43 -4.40 1.82 1.33
CA CYS A 43 -4.71 1.75 2.76
C CYS A 43 -3.68 0.92 3.51
N ASP A 44 -3.76 0.91 4.83
CA ASP A 44 -3.00 -0.03 5.66
C ASP A 44 -3.75 -1.36 5.86
N ALA A 45 -3.14 -2.30 6.58
CA ALA A 45 -3.71 -3.62 6.84
C ALA A 45 -5.05 -3.58 7.59
N GLN A 46 -5.33 -2.50 8.34
CA GLN A 46 -6.61 -2.29 9.03
C GLN A 46 -7.64 -1.57 8.15
N GLY A 47 -7.28 -1.13 6.94
CA GLY A 47 -8.17 -0.43 6.01
C GLY A 47 -8.25 1.07 6.22
N HIS A 48 -7.33 1.70 6.96
CA HIS A 48 -7.27 3.16 7.01
C HIS A 48 -6.60 3.69 5.75
N VAL A 49 -7.33 4.57 5.07
CA VAL A 49 -6.83 5.30 3.92
C VAL A 49 -6.19 6.58 4.41
N ALA A 50 -4.91 6.78 4.09
CA ALA A 50 -4.20 8.01 4.39
C ALA A 50 -4.65 9.12 3.42
N LEU A 51 -5.71 9.84 3.77
CA LEU A 51 -6.29 10.91 2.94
C LEU A 51 -5.28 12.00 2.56
N ASP A 52 -4.28 12.24 3.40
CA ASP A 52 -3.20 13.21 3.17
C ASP A 52 -2.24 12.77 2.04
N GLN A 53 -2.12 11.47 1.81
CA GLN A 53 -1.30 10.90 0.74
C GLN A 53 -2.07 10.77 -0.59
N LEU A 54 -3.37 11.07 -0.59
CA LEU A 54 -4.19 11.07 -1.81
C LEU A 54 -4.14 12.42 -2.51
N SER A 55 -4.22 12.40 -3.83
CA SER A 55 -4.51 13.61 -4.62
C SER A 55 -5.93 14.11 -4.33
N GLU A 56 -6.19 15.40 -4.58
CA GLU A 56 -7.50 16.03 -4.33
C GLU A 56 -8.66 15.24 -4.94
N GLN A 57 -8.56 14.89 -6.22
CA GLN A 57 -9.56 14.08 -6.93
C GLN A 57 -9.79 12.71 -6.28
N ALA A 58 -8.71 12.04 -5.83
CA ALA A 58 -8.81 10.74 -5.18
C ALA A 58 -9.48 10.86 -3.80
N ARG A 59 -9.19 11.94 -3.07
CA ARG A 59 -9.86 12.24 -1.80
C ARG A 59 -11.35 12.51 -2.00
N GLU A 60 -11.73 13.29 -3.01
CA GLU A 60 -13.14 13.53 -3.35
C GLU A 60 -13.85 12.22 -3.71
N ASN A 61 -13.24 11.40 -4.56
CA ASN A 61 -13.79 10.09 -4.94
C ASN A 61 -13.94 9.16 -3.72
N TYR A 62 -12.98 9.18 -2.78
CA TYR A 62 -13.06 8.39 -1.55
C TYR A 62 -14.21 8.84 -0.65
N LEU A 63 -14.37 10.15 -0.46
CA LEU A 63 -15.46 10.72 0.35
C LEU A 63 -16.82 10.43 -0.28
N PHE A 64 -16.93 10.58 -1.60
CA PHE A 64 -18.13 10.22 -2.35
C PHE A 64 -18.45 8.74 -2.21
N ALA A 65 -17.48 7.85 -2.48
CA ALA A 65 -17.68 6.41 -2.38
C ALA A 65 -18.11 5.98 -0.98
N ARG A 66 -17.54 6.58 0.07
CA ARG A 66 -17.95 6.36 1.46
C ARG A 66 -19.37 6.83 1.77
N ALA A 67 -19.81 7.94 1.19
CA ALA A 67 -21.15 8.48 1.42
C ALA A 67 -22.26 7.61 0.79
N VAL A 68 -21.95 6.94 -0.33
CA VAL A 68 -22.91 6.10 -1.08
C VAL A 68 -22.72 4.59 -0.85
N VAL A 69 -22.00 4.20 0.21
CA VAL A 69 -21.91 2.78 0.63
C VAL A 69 -23.29 2.26 0.99
N GLY A 70 -23.64 1.09 0.46
CA GLY A 70 -24.97 0.47 0.60
C GLY A 70 -26.01 1.00 -0.39
N HIS A 71 -25.66 2.03 -1.19
CA HIS A 71 -26.50 2.57 -2.24
C HIS A 71 -25.92 2.32 -3.64
N GLU A 72 -24.70 2.80 -3.91
CA GLU A 72 -24.01 2.60 -5.19
C GLU A 72 -22.78 1.69 -5.10
N TYR A 73 -22.09 1.73 -3.94
CA TYR A 73 -20.94 0.87 -3.66
C TYR A 73 -21.24 -0.10 -2.52
N ALA A 74 -20.64 -1.29 -2.56
CA ALA A 74 -20.68 -2.26 -1.47
C ALA A 74 -19.88 -1.76 -0.26
N THR A 75 -20.02 -2.47 0.86
CA THR A 75 -19.14 -2.23 2.03
C THR A 75 -17.69 -2.43 1.59
N PRO A 76 -16.80 -1.43 1.84
CA PRO A 76 -15.45 -1.51 1.33
C PRO A 76 -14.68 -2.68 1.95
N MET A 77 -13.89 -3.37 1.13
CA MET A 77 -13.08 -4.50 1.58
C MET A 77 -11.59 -4.22 1.41
N VAL A 78 -10.81 -4.58 2.42
CA VAL A 78 -9.35 -4.49 2.38
C VAL A 78 -8.83 -5.67 1.57
N GLN A 79 -8.23 -5.38 0.43
CA GLN A 79 -7.56 -6.36 -0.43
C GLN A 79 -6.05 -6.19 -0.32
N ARG A 80 -5.32 -7.30 -0.32
CA ARG A 80 -3.88 -7.26 -0.51
C ARG A 80 -3.61 -7.25 -2.01
N CYS A 81 -2.87 -6.27 -2.48
CA CYS A 81 -2.27 -6.31 -3.80
C CYS A 81 -1.13 -7.33 -3.73
N PHE A 82 -1.45 -8.60 -4.00
CA PHE A 82 -0.42 -9.61 -4.22
C PHE A 82 0.12 -9.37 -5.64
N ASP A 83 1.43 -9.15 -5.72
CA ASP A 83 2.21 -9.18 -6.97
C ASP A 83 2.19 -10.59 -7.57
#